data_AF-A0A2S8DAX3-F1
#
_entry.id   AF-A0A2S8DAX3-F1
#
_cell.length_a   1.000
_cell.length_b   1.000
_cell.length_c   1.000
_cell.angle_alpha   90.00
_cell.angle_beta   90.00
_cell.angle_gamma   90.00
#
_symmetry.space_group_name_H-M   'P 1'
#
loop_
_entity.id
_entity.type
_entity.pdbx_description
1 polymer ?
#
loop_
_entity_poly.entity_id
_entity_poly.type
_entity_poly.pdbx_seq_one_letter_code
_entity_poly.pdbx_strand_id
1 'polypeptide(L)'
;MLIGEKIRVIRESEDLTREEFCGLIDVPIGTLRRYETGRIENIGGEVLIKIVNHPRFFKYMNWLMTGKTNEAAGQISPSLSPDGPENTSSSQKSRKTGTQPG
;
A
#
# COMPACT_ATOMS: atom_id res chain seq x y z
N MET A 1 6.18 0.68 9.63
CA MET A 1 5.82 -0.58 8.93
C MET A 1 7.00 -1.02 8.09
N LEU A 2 7.42 -2.27 8.26
CA LEU A 2 8.34 -2.95 7.35
C LEU A 2 7.66 -3.19 6.01
N ILE A 3 8.47 -3.36 4.96
CA ILE A 3 7.96 -3.59 3.60
C ILE A 3 7.10 -4.86 3.51
N GLY A 4 7.45 -5.91 4.25
CA GLY A 4 6.67 -7.15 4.32
C GLY A 4 5.29 -6.96 4.95
N GLU A 5 5.17 -6.09 5.96
CA GLU A 5 3.88 -5.73 6.56
C GLU A 5 3.01 -4.96 5.57
N LYS A 6 3.62 -4.07 4.78
CA LYS A 6 2.89 -3.35 3.72
C LYS A 6 2.36 -4.28 2.64
N ILE A 7 3.13 -5.28 2.23
CA ILE A 7 2.69 -6.32 1.27
C ILE A 7 1.50 -7.09 1.83
N ARG A 8 1.55 -7.46 3.12
CA ARG A 8 0.42 -8.12 3.79
C ARG A 8 -0.85 -7.27 3.72
N VAL A 9 -0.74 -5.97 4.03
CA VAL A 9 -1.87 -5.04 4.00
C VAL A 9 -2.45 -4.89 2.58
N ILE A 10 -1.62 -4.83 1.54
CA ILE A 10 -2.07 -4.84 0.14
C ILE A 10 -2.86 -6.11 -0.16
N ARG A 11 -2.31 -7.29 0.20
CA ARG A 11 -2.97 -8.58 -0.03
C ARG A 11 -4.33 -8.66 0.66
N GLU A 12 -4.40 -8.26 1.92
CA GLU A 12 -5.63 -8.30 2.72
C GLU A 12 -6.68 -7.30 2.21
N SER A 13 -6.26 -6.11 1.74
CA SER A 13 -7.20 -5.14 1.14
C SER A 13 -7.81 -5.57 -0.20
N GLU A 14 -7.22 -6.60 -0.82
CA GLU A 14 -7.66 -7.19 -2.08
C GLU A 14 -8.44 -8.49 -1.85
N ASP A 15 -8.70 -8.84 -0.59
CA ASP A 15 -9.35 -10.09 -0.15
C ASP A 15 -8.67 -11.35 -0.70
N LEU A 16 -7.34 -11.31 -0.83
CA LEU A 16 -6.55 -12.41 -1.37
C LEU A 16 -5.96 -13.31 -0.28
N THR A 17 -6.05 -14.61 -0.50
CA THR A 17 -5.21 -15.59 0.20
C THR A 17 -3.74 -15.43 -0.20
N ARG A 18 -2.82 -16.04 0.55
CA ARG A 18 -1.39 -15.99 0.22
C ARG A 18 -1.10 -16.72 -1.08
N GLU A 19 -1.79 -17.84 -1.30
CA GLU A 19 -1.74 -18.67 -2.48
C GLU A 19 -2.13 -17.88 -3.73
N GLU A 20 -3.28 -17.20 -3.71
CA GLU A 20 -3.74 -16.37 -4.84
C GLU A 20 -2.79 -15.21 -5.11
N PHE A 21 -2.36 -14.50 -4.06
CA PHE A 21 -1.42 -13.40 -4.21
C PHE A 21 -0.09 -13.86 -4.82
N CYS A 22 0.46 -14.98 -4.34
CA CYS A 22 1.66 -15.61 -4.87
C CYS A 22 1.51 -16.00 -6.34
N GLY A 23 0.34 -16.52 -6.73
CA GLY A 23 0.04 -16.85 -8.12
C GLY A 23 0.04 -15.63 -9.05
N LEU A 24 -0.38 -14.47 -8.55
CA LEU A 24 -0.42 -13.23 -9.33
C LEU A 24 0.96 -12.60 -9.55
N ILE A 25 1.86 -12.70 -8.56
CA ILE A 25 3.19 -12.07 -8.63
C ILE A 25 4.33 -13.07 -8.91
N ASP A 26 4.01 -14.36 -9.06
CA ASP A 26 4.98 -15.44 -9.26
C ASP A 26 6.08 -15.44 -8.18
N VAL A 27 5.65 -15.58 -6.92
CA VAL A 27 6.55 -15.67 -5.76
C VAL A 27 6.18 -16.90 -4.94
N PRO A 28 7.16 -17.70 -4.45
CA PRO A 28 6.85 -18.85 -3.60
C PRO A 28 6.16 -18.44 -2.30
N ILE A 29 5.10 -19.15 -1.93
CA ILE A 29 4.32 -18.87 -0.71
C ILE A 29 5.14 -18.87 0.58
N GLY A 30 6.12 -19.78 0.69
CA GLY A 30 7.03 -19.83 1.83
C GLY A 30 7.89 -18.56 1.96
N THR A 31 8.25 -17.96 0.84
CA THR A 31 8.98 -16.69 0.77
C THR A 31 8.08 -15.53 1.19
N LEU A 32 6.87 -15.44 0.62
CA LEU A 32 5.89 -14.42 1.03
C LEU A 32 5.61 -14.47 2.54
N ARG A 33 5.39 -15.66 3.10
CA ARG A 33 5.14 -15.83 4.54
C ARG A 33 6.29 -15.28 5.39
N ARG A 34 7.54 -15.48 4.97
CA ARG A 34 8.72 -14.97 5.70
C ARG A 34 8.83 -13.45 5.60
N TYR A 35 8.45 -12.86 4.47
CA TYR A 35 8.37 -11.40 4.33
C TYR A 35 7.28 -10.81 5.24
N GLU A 36 6.06 -11.32 5.16
CA GLU A 36 4.93 -10.79 5.93
C GLU A 36 5.08 -10.96 7.44
N THR A 37 5.87 -11.94 7.90
CA THR A 37 6.16 -12.17 9.32
C THR A 37 7.41 -11.44 9.81
N GLY A 38 8.11 -10.69 8.94
CA GLY A 38 9.36 -10.01 9.29
C GLY A 38 10.55 -10.96 9.47
N ARG A 39 10.40 -12.27 9.24
CA ARG A 39 11.51 -13.24 9.31
C ARG A 39 12.58 -12.97 8.23
N ILE A 40 12.19 -12.34 7.13
CA ILE A 40 13.11 -11.72 6.18
C ILE A 40 12.69 -10.27 6.01
N GLU A 41 13.50 -9.34 6.51
CA GLU A 41 13.23 -7.90 6.40
C GLU A 41 13.58 -7.34 5.02
N ASN A 42 14.64 -7.87 4.41
CA ASN A 42 15.12 -7.44 3.10
C ASN A 42 14.39 -8.17 1.98
N ILE A 43 13.50 -7.46 1.30
CA ILE A 43 12.78 -7.99 0.13
C ILE A 43 13.61 -7.75 -1.13
N GLY A 44 13.74 -8.79 -1.95
CA GLY A 44 14.44 -8.68 -3.23
C GLY A 44 13.72 -7.70 -4.18
N GLY A 45 14.49 -6.87 -4.87
CA GLY A 45 13.94 -5.86 -5.79
C GLY A 45 12.99 -6.43 -6.85
N GLU A 46 13.28 -7.62 -7.37
CA GLU A 46 12.43 -8.36 -8.32
C GLU A 46 11.00 -8.58 -7.80
N VAL A 47 10.84 -8.89 -6.52
CA VAL A 47 9.52 -9.09 -5.90
C VAL A 47 8.75 -7.78 -5.86
N LEU A 48 9.42 -6.67 -5.52
CA LEU A 48 8.79 -5.35 -5.51
C LEU A 48 8.38 -4.92 -6.92
N ILE A 49 9.25 -5.14 -7.91
CA ILE A 49 8.97 -4.86 -9.33
C ILE A 49 7.75 -5.63 -9.80
N LYS A 50 7.65 -6.93 -9.48
CA LYS A 50 6.49 -7.78 -9.80
C LYS A 50 5.20 -7.25 -9.18
N ILE A 51 5.23 -6.82 -7.92
CA ILE A 51 4.06 -6.24 -7.24
C ILE A 51 3.66 -4.91 -7.90
N VAL A 52 4.58 -3.95 -8.01
CA VAL A 52 4.22 -2.58 -8.44
C VAL A 52 3.83 -2.52 -9.92
N ASN A 53 4.29 -3.43 -10.76
CA ASN A 53 3.88 -3.48 -12.17
C ASN A 53 2.62 -4.33 -12.42
N HIS A 54 2.14 -5.06 -11.42
CA HIS A 54 0.91 -5.83 -11.58
C HIS A 54 -0.30 -4.88 -11.64
N PRO A 55 -1.18 -4.96 -12.66
CA PRO A 55 -2.28 -3.99 -12.85
C PRO A 55 -3.19 -3.84 -11.62
N ARG A 56 -3.41 -4.93 -10.87
CA ARG A 56 -4.22 -4.92 -9.65
C ARG A 56 -3.59 -4.13 -8.50
N PHE A 57 -2.25 -4.12 -8.40
CA PHE A 57 -1.53 -3.57 -7.25
C PHE A 57 -0.78 -2.26 -7.57
N PHE A 58 -0.71 -1.87 -8.85
CA PHE A 58 -0.04 -0.64 -9.30
C PHE A 58 -0.51 0.60 -8.52
N LYS A 59 -1.79 0.66 -8.17
CA LYS A 59 -2.39 1.73 -7.36
C LYS A 59 -1.77 1.91 -5.97
N TYR A 60 -1.02 0.92 -5.46
CA TYR A 60 -0.36 0.98 -4.15
C TYR A 60 1.14 1.29 -4.22
N MET A 61 1.71 1.46 -5.42
CA MET A 61 3.16 1.62 -5.62
C MET A 61 3.76 2.72 -4.76
N ASN A 62 3.21 3.93 -4.80
CA ASN A 62 3.77 5.06 -4.06
C ASN A 62 3.72 4.81 -2.55
N TRP A 63 2.62 4.25 -2.05
CA TRP A 63 2.45 3.93 -0.64
C TRP A 63 3.40 2.83 -0.18
N LEU A 64 3.57 1.78 -1.00
CA LEU A 64 4.48 0.67 -0.73
C LEU A 64 5.93 1.19 -0.60
N MET A 65 6.37 1.98 -1.58
CA MET A 65 7.77 2.40 -1.72
C MET A 65 8.14 3.59 -0.82
N THR A 66 7.27 4.59 -0.69
CA THR A 66 7.60 5.86 0.00
C THR A 66 6.74 6.13 1.23
N GLY A 67 5.66 5.36 1.43
CA GLY A 67 4.67 5.62 2.47
C GLY A 67 3.72 6.78 2.16
N LYS A 68 3.83 7.41 0.98
CA LYS A 68 2.97 8.53 0.56
C LYS A 68 1.91 8.06 -0.43
N THR A 69 0.80 8.78 -0.50
CA THR A 69 -0.26 8.59 -1.50
C THR A 69 -0.28 9.78 -2.46
N ASN A 70 -0.90 9.61 -3.63
CA ASN A 70 -1.25 10.64 -4.58
C ASN A 70 -2.55 10.24 -5.29
N GLU A 71 -3.69 10.53 -4.65
CA GLU A 71 -5.02 10.15 -5.12
C GLU A 71 -5.33 10.72 -6.51
N ALA A 72 -4.87 11.93 -6.81
CA ALA A 72 -5.06 12.56 -8.12
C ALA A 72 -4.39 11.77 -9.27
N ALA A 73 -3.35 11.00 -8.96
CA ALA A 73 -2.67 10.09 -9.90
C ALA A 73 -3.11 8.62 -9.75
N GLY A 74 -4.19 8.35 -9.01
CA GLY A 74 -4.67 6.99 -8.75
C GLY A 74 -3.77 6.16 -7.83
N GLN A 75 -2.84 6.79 -7.12
CA GLN A 75 -1.93 6.14 -6.17
C GLN A 75 -2.48 6.28 -4.75
N ILE A 76 -3.05 5.21 -4.22
CA ILE A 76 -3.76 5.20 -2.94
C ILE A 76 -3.05 4.32 -1.92
N SER A 77 -3.43 4.45 -0.64
CA SER A 77 -3.11 3.44 0.36
C SER A 77 -4.20 2.35 0.35
N PRO A 78 -3.86 1.10 0.67
CA PRO A 78 -4.85 0.08 0.97
C PRO A 78 -5.83 0.56 2.05
N SER A 79 -7.13 0.48 1.80
CA SER A 79 -8.14 0.70 2.83
C SER A 79 -8.21 -0.55 3.71
N LEU A 80 -7.79 -0.45 4.97
CA LEU A 80 -8.14 -1.43 5.97
C LEU A 80 -9.67 -1.32 6.18
N SER A 81 -10.46 -2.29 5.73
CA SER A 81 -11.91 -2.32 5.94
C SER A 81 -12.25 -2.56 7.44
N PRO A 82 -13.46 -2.24 7.91
CA PRO A 82 -13.91 -0.99 8.53
C PRO A 82 -13.64 -0.83 10.04
N ASP A 83 -12.94 -1.77 10.71
CA ASP A 83 -12.72 -1.74 12.17
C ASP A 83 -11.47 -0.92 12.61
N GLY A 84 -11.31 0.26 12.01
CA GLY A 84 -10.59 1.43 12.55
C GLY A 84 -9.06 1.52 12.38
N PRO A 85 -8.45 2.63 12.85
CA PRO A 85 -8.84 4.02 12.67
C PRO A 85 -8.08 4.66 11.50
N GLU A 86 -8.78 5.59 10.84
CA GLU A 86 -8.29 6.55 9.87
C GLU A 86 -6.98 7.21 10.30
N ASN A 87 -5.93 7.02 9.49
CA ASN A 87 -4.76 7.91 9.49
C ASN A 87 -4.56 8.45 8.08
N THR A 88 -5.62 8.97 7.48
CA THR A 88 -5.49 9.93 6.39
C THR A 88 -5.07 11.26 7.00
N SER A 89 -3.75 11.42 7.19
CA SER A 89 -3.14 12.73 7.43
C SER A 89 -3.30 13.57 6.16
N SER A 90 -4.49 14.09 5.91
CA SER A 90 -4.70 15.19 4.96
C SER A 90 -4.79 16.48 5.75
N SER A 91 -3.62 17.07 5.98
CA SER A 91 -3.50 18.48 6.34
C SER A 91 -3.89 19.32 5.11
N GLN A 92 -5.17 19.37 4.76
CA GLN A 92 -5.69 20.35 3.81
C GLN A 92 -6.11 21.60 4.57
N LYS A 93 -5.10 22.42 4.87
CA LYS A 93 -5.27 23.82 5.27
C LYS A 93 -5.75 24.61 4.05
N SER A 94 -7.06 24.60 3.78
CA SER A 94 -7.66 25.62 2.90
C SER A 94 -7.85 26.90 3.70
N ARG A 95 -6.83 27.76 3.70
CA ARG A 95 -6.95 29.15 4.16
C ARG A 95 -7.58 29.95 3.01
N LYS A 96 -8.90 30.20 3.07
CA LYS A 96 -9.59 31.05 2.09
C LYS A 96 -9.76 32.46 2.69
N THR A 97 -8.90 33.36 2.20
CA THR A 97 -9.08 34.79 1.85
C THR A 97 -10.00 35.70 2.70
N GLY A 98 -9.47 36.88 3.04
CA GLY A 98 -10.09 37.88 3.92
C GLY A 98 -11.06 38.89 3.29
N THR A 99 -11.64 39.71 4.19
CA THR A 99 -11.89 41.17 4.17
C THR A 99 -12.46 41.77 2.87
N GLN A 100 -13.58 42.50 2.77
CA GLN A 100 -14.44 43.30 3.66
C GLN A 100 -15.75 43.64 2.88
N PRO A 101 -16.86 44.03 3.51
CA PRO A 101 -17.79 44.97 2.88
C PRO A 101 -17.73 46.34 3.60
N GLY A 102 -17.59 47.39 2.80
CA GLY A 102 -17.90 48.77 3.16
C GLY A 102 -18.96 49.28 2.18
#